data_AF-A0A645H0M6-F1
#
_entry.id   AF-A0A645H0M6-F1
#
_cell.length_a   1.000
_cell.length_b   1.000
_cell.length_c   1.000
_cell.angle_alpha   90.00
_cell.angle_beta   90.00
_cell.angle_gamma   90.00
#
_symmetry.space_group_name_H-M   'P 1'
#
loop_
_entity.id
_entity.type
_entity.pdbx_description
1 polymer ?
#
loop_
_entity_poly.entity_id
_entity_poly.type
_entity_poly.pdbx_seq_one_letter_code
_entity_poly.pdbx_strand_id
1 'polypeptide(L)'
;MTQLYGNRLVYKDHPRIMLRGMLDSLQAQLLELQLKASAGKAEKLVEELEEVLQYIRNILKCEVLEEEFPKINLLGLNEDELREWSHNPMKHFNMKHVLPNYNMGELVLGLNALRSSSREVELGAIKAFKTEDGVVRTDLLKALNRLSSCLYIMMLKCINGVYK
;
A
#
# COMPACT_ATOMS: atom_id res chain seq x y z
N MET A 1 -19.24 19.75 6.83
CA MET A 1 -17.91 20.30 6.51
C MET A 1 -16.85 19.55 7.32
N THR A 2 -15.62 19.50 6.85
CA THR A 2 -14.43 18.98 7.54
C THR A 2 -13.19 19.77 7.08
N GLN A 3 -12.09 19.68 7.82
CA GLN A 3 -10.85 20.38 7.51
C GLN A 3 -10.06 19.65 6.42
N LEU A 4 -9.68 20.38 5.37
CA LEU A 4 -8.82 19.88 4.30
C LEU A 4 -7.34 20.04 4.69
N TYR A 5 -6.88 21.26 4.93
CA TYR A 5 -5.56 21.59 5.50
C TYR A 5 -5.63 23.02 6.08
N GLY A 6 -4.81 23.32 7.09
CA GLY A 6 -4.88 24.62 7.79
C GLY A 6 -6.32 24.96 8.20
N ASN A 7 -6.81 26.16 7.90
CA ASN A 7 -8.20 26.54 8.20
C ASN A 7 -9.19 26.33 7.04
N ARG A 8 -8.80 25.59 5.98
CA ARG A 8 -9.67 25.37 4.82
C ARG A 8 -10.69 24.27 5.09
N LEU A 9 -11.98 24.62 5.08
CA LEU A 9 -13.09 23.68 5.26
C LEU A 9 -13.68 23.26 3.90
N VAL A 10 -14.03 21.98 3.78
CA VAL A 10 -14.69 21.40 2.60
C VAL A 10 -15.83 20.47 3.00
N TYR A 11 -16.71 20.13 2.07
CA TYR A 11 -17.71 19.07 2.29
C TYR A 11 -17.06 17.69 2.39
N LYS A 12 -17.76 16.73 2.99
CA LYS A 12 -17.22 15.38 3.25
C LYS A 12 -17.04 14.53 1.99
N ASP A 13 -17.74 14.88 0.92
CA ASP A 13 -17.63 14.28 -0.42
C ASP A 13 -16.46 14.85 -1.24
N HIS A 14 -15.67 15.76 -0.67
CA HIS A 14 -14.47 16.27 -1.33
C HIS A 14 -13.50 15.11 -1.66
N PRO A 15 -12.97 15.00 -2.89
CA PRO A 15 -12.13 13.87 -3.32
C PRO A 15 -10.95 13.53 -2.41
N ARG A 16 -10.24 14.53 -1.89
CA ARG A 16 -9.16 14.33 -0.91
C ARG A 16 -9.66 13.76 0.43
N ILE A 17 -10.85 14.13 0.89
CA ILE A 17 -11.43 13.58 2.13
C ILE A 17 -11.83 12.12 1.92
N MET A 18 -12.40 11.78 0.75
CA MET A 18 -12.65 10.39 0.39
C MET A 18 -11.35 9.57 0.34
N LEU A 19 -10.30 10.09 -0.28
CA LEU A 19 -8.98 9.45 -0.31
C LEU A 19 -8.45 9.15 1.10
N ARG A 20 -8.55 10.11 2.03
CA ARG A 20 -8.13 9.91 3.44
C ARG A 20 -8.90 8.76 4.09
N GLY A 21 -10.21 8.70 3.90
CA GLY A 21 -11.02 7.59 4.41
C GLY A 21 -10.62 6.22 3.82
N MET A 22 -10.20 6.19 2.55
CA MET A 22 -9.68 4.97 1.92
C MET A 22 -8.31 4.56 2.49
N LEU A 23 -7.41 5.53 2.72
CA LEU A 23 -6.13 5.29 3.39
C LEU A 23 -6.32 4.78 4.82
N ASP A 24 -7.27 5.33 5.57
CA ASP A 24 -7.63 4.85 6.92
C ASP A 24 -8.15 3.40 6.87
N SER A 25 -9.01 3.08 5.92
CA SER A 25 -9.53 1.72 5.73
C SER A 25 -8.41 0.72 5.38
N LEU A 26 -7.46 1.13 4.53
CA LEU A 26 -6.29 0.31 4.19
C LEU A 26 -5.39 0.06 5.42
N GLN A 27 -5.17 1.07 6.26
CA GLN A 27 -4.43 0.91 7.52
C GLN A 27 -5.12 -0.05 8.48
N ALA A 28 -6.44 0.02 8.61
CA ALA A 28 -7.22 -0.88 9.44
C ALA A 28 -7.08 -2.34 8.97
N GLN A 29 -7.26 -2.60 7.66
CA GLN A 29 -7.06 -3.93 7.07
C GLN A 29 -5.63 -4.44 7.28
N LEU A 30 -4.63 -3.57 7.21
CA LEU A 30 -3.24 -3.95 7.43
C LEU A 30 -3.02 -4.40 8.87
N LEU A 31 -3.52 -3.63 9.84
CA LEU A 31 -3.43 -3.96 11.26
C LEU A 31 -4.12 -5.29 11.59
N GLU A 32 -5.27 -5.57 10.97
CA GLU A 32 -5.93 -6.87 11.11
C GLU A 32 -5.05 -8.04 10.61
N LEU A 33 -4.39 -7.86 9.46
CA LEU A 33 -3.47 -8.87 8.95
C LEU A 33 -2.22 -9.01 9.82
N GLN A 34 -1.69 -7.90 10.32
CA GLN A 34 -0.54 -7.88 11.21
C GLN A 34 -0.84 -8.62 12.53
N LEU A 35 -2.05 -8.45 13.08
CA LEU A 35 -2.53 -9.21 14.24
C LEU A 35 -2.56 -10.72 13.94
N LYS A 36 -3.10 -11.12 12.78
CA LYS A 36 -3.13 -12.53 12.36
C LYS A 36 -1.73 -13.11 12.17
N ALA A 37 -0.81 -12.35 11.57
CA ALA A 37 0.58 -12.73 11.41
C ALA A 37 1.26 -12.93 12.78
N SER A 38 1.02 -12.03 13.73
CA SER A 38 1.52 -12.13 15.10
C SER A 38 0.99 -13.38 15.82
N ALA A 39 -0.32 -13.64 15.75
CA ALA A 39 -0.92 -14.85 16.32
C ALA A 39 -0.37 -16.14 15.69
N GLY A 40 -0.06 -16.10 14.39
CA GLY A 40 0.60 -17.17 13.65
C GLY A 40 2.12 -17.26 13.83
N LYS A 41 2.72 -16.44 14.70
CA LYS A 41 4.17 -16.36 14.96
C LYS A 41 5.03 -16.06 13.72
N ALA A 42 4.46 -15.38 12.73
CA ALA A 42 5.19 -14.92 11.55
C ALA A 42 5.87 -13.56 11.82
N GLU A 43 6.84 -13.53 12.74
CA GLU A 43 7.46 -12.29 13.25
C GLU A 43 8.01 -11.40 12.14
N LYS A 44 8.72 -11.98 11.18
CA LYS A 44 9.23 -11.25 10.02
C LYS A 44 8.14 -10.60 9.17
N LEU A 45 6.97 -11.24 9.05
CA LEU A 45 5.83 -10.63 8.36
C LEU A 45 5.26 -9.47 9.17
N VAL A 46 5.23 -9.57 10.50
CA VAL A 46 4.78 -8.47 11.39
C VAL A 46 5.67 -7.24 11.22
N GLU A 47 6.99 -7.42 11.21
CA GLU A 47 7.98 -6.35 11.00
C GLU A 47 7.81 -5.69 9.64
N GLU A 48 7.72 -6.47 8.57
CA GLU A 48 7.56 -5.94 7.22
C GLU A 48 6.19 -5.28 7.00
N LEU A 49 5.12 -5.75 7.66
CA LEU A 49 3.83 -5.07 7.68
C LEU A 49 3.91 -3.73 8.44
N GLU A 50 4.73 -3.62 9.48
CA GLU A 50 4.96 -2.34 10.18
C GLU A 50 5.65 -1.32 9.27
N GLU A 51 6.65 -1.74 8.49
CA GLU A 51 7.27 -0.88 7.48
C GLU A 51 6.22 -0.34 6.49
N VAL A 52 5.34 -1.20 6.01
CA VAL A 52 4.25 -0.83 5.09
C VAL A 52 3.25 0.10 5.76
N LEU A 53 2.91 -0.11 7.03
CA LEU A 53 2.03 0.77 7.79
C LEU A 53 2.61 2.19 7.90
N GLN A 54 3.90 2.30 8.23
CA GLN A 54 4.59 3.58 8.31
C GLN A 54 4.66 4.26 6.94
N TYR A 55 4.83 3.49 5.86
CA TYR A 55 4.79 4.01 4.50
C TYR A 55 3.43 4.63 4.16
N ILE A 56 2.32 3.93 4.48
CA ILE A 56 0.95 4.45 4.26
C ILE A 56 0.70 5.71 5.09
N ARG A 57 1.15 5.73 6.35
CA ARG A 57 1.06 6.92 7.22
C ARG A 57 1.83 8.11 6.67
N ASN A 58 3.00 7.87 6.07
CA ASN A 58 3.77 8.92 5.41
C ASN A 58 3.06 9.45 4.16
N ILE A 59 2.40 8.59 3.36
CA ILE A 59 1.58 9.04 2.22
C ILE A 59 0.48 9.98 2.72
N LEU A 60 -0.25 9.59 3.77
CA LEU A 60 -1.30 10.41 4.36
C LEU A 60 -0.74 11.72 4.91
N LYS A 61 0.39 11.69 5.62
CA LYS A 61 1.05 12.89 6.15
C LYS A 61 1.43 13.87 5.03
N CYS A 62 2.13 13.38 3.99
CA CYS A 62 2.54 14.20 2.85
C CYS A 62 1.34 14.73 2.06
N GLU A 63 0.24 13.97 2.00
CA GLU A 63 -1.02 14.47 1.46
C GLU A 63 -1.56 15.63 2.30
N VAL A 64 -1.72 15.46 3.61
CA VAL A 64 -2.30 16.47 4.51
C VAL A 64 -1.45 17.75 4.60
N LEU A 65 -0.13 17.60 4.71
CA LEU A 65 0.81 18.71 4.88
C LEU A 65 1.24 19.35 3.56
N GLU A 66 0.82 18.79 2.42
CA GLU A 66 1.23 19.23 1.08
C GLU A 66 2.76 19.18 0.86
N GLU A 67 3.43 18.23 1.53
CA GLU A 67 4.86 17.97 1.40
C GLU A 67 5.14 16.93 0.30
N GLU A 68 6.29 17.03 -0.36
CA GLU A 68 6.76 16.02 -1.32
C GLU A 68 6.98 14.68 -0.61
N PHE A 69 6.57 13.58 -1.24
CA PHE A 69 6.81 12.26 -0.69
C PHE A 69 8.30 11.89 -0.75
N PRO A 70 8.93 11.55 0.39
CA PRO A 70 10.35 11.23 0.43
C PRO A 70 10.63 9.87 -0.21
N LYS A 71 11.86 9.67 -0.69
CA LYS A 71 12.34 8.36 -1.13
C LYS A 71 12.45 7.44 0.08
N ILE A 72 11.59 6.44 0.16
CA ILE A 72 11.56 5.43 1.23
C ILE A 72 11.74 4.05 0.61
N ASN A 73 12.66 3.28 1.16
CA ASN A 73 12.81 1.86 0.82
C ASN A 73 11.80 1.03 1.61
N LEU A 74 11.28 -0.03 1.00
CA LEU A 74 10.44 -1.02 1.67
C LEU A 74 11.06 -2.40 1.50
N LEU A 75 11.14 -3.19 2.57
CA LEU A 75 11.72 -4.53 2.55
C LEU A 75 13.20 -4.52 2.10
N GLY A 76 13.90 -3.41 2.35
CA GLY A 76 15.25 -3.16 1.85
C GLY A 76 15.35 -2.83 0.35
N LEU A 77 14.22 -2.67 -0.36
CA LEU A 77 14.16 -2.40 -1.80
C LEU A 77 13.77 -0.94 -2.07
N ASN A 78 14.44 -0.31 -3.03
CA ASN A 78 14.02 0.98 -3.56
C ASN A 78 12.85 0.85 -4.55
N GLU A 79 12.33 1.98 -5.04
CA GLU A 79 11.17 2.02 -5.93
C GLU A 79 11.33 1.22 -7.24
N ASP A 80 12.51 1.29 -7.86
CA ASP A 80 12.79 0.61 -9.12
C ASP A 80 12.95 -0.90 -8.89
N GLU A 81 13.55 -1.28 -7.76
CA GLU A 81 13.65 -2.68 -7.34
C GLU A 81 12.29 -3.27 -7.01
N LEU A 82 11.42 -2.55 -6.28
CA LEU A 82 10.03 -2.96 -6.04
C LEU A 82 9.29 -3.21 -7.35
N ARG A 83 9.53 -2.37 -8.37
CA ARG A 83 8.95 -2.57 -9.70
C ARG A 83 9.50 -3.84 -10.35
N GLU A 84 10.81 -3.96 -10.42
CA GLU A 84 11.49 -5.08 -11.08
C GLU A 84 11.08 -6.43 -10.46
N TRP A 85 11.11 -6.53 -9.13
CA TRP A 85 10.81 -7.77 -8.41
C TRP A 85 9.34 -8.18 -8.54
N SER A 86 8.42 -7.20 -8.52
CA SER A 86 6.99 -7.48 -8.68
C SER A 86 6.61 -7.88 -10.11
N HIS A 87 7.30 -7.37 -11.13
CA HIS A 87 7.04 -7.68 -12.54
C HIS A 87 7.78 -8.92 -13.03
N ASN A 88 8.88 -9.32 -12.36
CA ASN A 88 9.69 -10.46 -12.76
C ASN A 88 9.77 -11.53 -11.65
N PRO A 89 8.64 -12.08 -11.19
CA PRO A 89 8.63 -13.05 -10.09
C PRO A 89 9.44 -14.31 -10.42
N MET A 90 9.56 -14.69 -11.69
CA MET A 90 10.36 -15.85 -12.09
C MET A 90 11.84 -15.64 -11.76
N LYS A 91 12.37 -14.44 -12.02
CA LYS A 91 13.77 -14.10 -11.80
C LYS A 91 14.14 -14.05 -10.31
N HIS A 92 13.24 -13.52 -9.48
CA HIS A 92 13.52 -13.23 -8.07
C HIS A 92 13.01 -14.28 -7.09
N PHE A 93 12.00 -15.04 -7.49
CA PHE A 93 11.32 -16.01 -6.63
C PHE A 93 11.22 -17.41 -7.24
N ASN A 94 11.69 -17.62 -8.48
CA ASN A 94 11.52 -18.86 -9.23
C ASN A 94 10.04 -19.29 -9.36
N MET A 95 9.13 -18.31 -9.49
CA MET A 95 7.69 -18.54 -9.59
C MET A 95 7.07 -17.73 -10.73
N LYS A 96 6.02 -18.26 -11.35
CA LYS A 96 5.15 -17.48 -12.26
C LYS A 96 4.29 -16.49 -11.46
N HIS A 97 3.64 -15.57 -12.15
CA HIS A 97 2.61 -14.74 -11.52
C HIS A 97 1.53 -15.61 -10.88
N VAL A 98 1.11 -15.21 -9.67
CA VAL A 98 0.19 -15.98 -8.85
C VAL A 98 -1.24 -15.50 -9.09
N LEU A 99 -2.15 -16.45 -9.31
CA LEU A 99 -3.58 -16.20 -9.30
C LEU A 99 -4.11 -16.56 -7.90
N PRO A 100 -4.69 -15.61 -7.13
CA PRO A 100 -5.20 -15.88 -5.80
C PRO A 100 -6.23 -17.02 -5.78
N ASN A 101 -6.12 -17.92 -4.81
CA ASN A 101 -7.08 -19.01 -4.56
C ASN A 101 -7.38 -19.10 -3.05
N TYR A 102 -8.62 -19.44 -2.69
CA TYR A 102 -9.06 -19.52 -1.28
C TYR A 102 -8.23 -20.52 -0.45
N ASN A 103 -7.58 -21.50 -1.07
CA ASN A 103 -6.75 -22.49 -0.40
C ASN A 103 -5.30 -22.01 -0.10
N MET A 104 -4.92 -20.78 -0.48
CA MET A 104 -3.56 -20.27 -0.31
C MET A 104 -3.21 -19.86 1.13
N GLY A 105 -4.16 -19.99 2.05
CA GLY A 105 -3.98 -19.67 3.47
C GLY A 105 -4.27 -18.21 3.80
N GLU A 106 -4.59 -17.97 5.06
CA GLU A 106 -5.12 -16.69 5.53
C GLU A 106 -4.16 -15.52 5.30
N LEU A 107 -2.86 -15.71 5.55
CA LEU A 107 -1.87 -14.63 5.40
C LEU A 107 -1.69 -14.21 3.93
N VAL A 108 -1.64 -15.18 3.01
CA VAL A 108 -1.53 -14.90 1.56
C VAL A 108 -2.78 -14.17 1.06
N LEU A 109 -3.97 -14.61 1.50
CA LEU A 109 -5.23 -13.96 1.14
C LEU A 109 -5.34 -12.54 1.71
N GLY A 110 -4.89 -12.32 2.94
CA GLY A 110 -4.81 -10.99 3.54
C GLY A 110 -3.87 -10.07 2.76
N LEU A 111 -2.68 -10.54 2.38
CA LEU A 111 -1.75 -9.78 1.54
C LEU A 111 -2.36 -9.45 0.17
N ASN A 112 -3.08 -10.39 -0.44
CA ASN A 112 -3.81 -10.12 -1.68
C ASN A 112 -4.92 -9.06 -1.48
N ALA A 113 -5.66 -9.11 -0.38
CA ALA A 113 -6.69 -8.13 -0.07
C ALA A 113 -6.09 -6.72 0.08
N LEU A 114 -5.00 -6.58 0.84
CA LEU A 114 -4.27 -5.31 0.95
C LEU A 114 -3.76 -4.82 -0.42
N ARG A 115 -3.23 -5.74 -1.24
CA ARG A 115 -2.76 -5.42 -2.58
C ARG A 115 -3.88 -4.88 -3.46
N SER A 116 -5.09 -5.45 -3.43
CA SER A 116 -6.24 -4.90 -4.16
C SER A 116 -6.71 -3.58 -3.57
N SER A 117 -6.84 -3.47 -2.25
CA SER A 117 -7.29 -2.25 -1.56
C SER A 117 -6.35 -1.08 -1.83
N SER A 118 -5.03 -1.30 -1.85
CA SER A 118 -4.06 -0.25 -2.19
C SER A 118 -4.20 0.26 -3.63
N ARG A 119 -4.63 -0.57 -4.58
CA ARG A 119 -4.96 -0.13 -5.94
C ARG A 119 -6.25 0.69 -5.99
N GLU A 120 -7.24 0.36 -5.16
CA GLU A 120 -8.43 1.21 -5.02
C GLU A 120 -8.05 2.58 -4.46
N VAL A 121 -7.18 2.62 -3.44
CA VAL A 121 -6.63 3.88 -2.90
C VAL A 121 -5.88 4.67 -3.97
N GLU A 122 -5.07 4.01 -4.80
CA GLU A 122 -4.39 4.64 -5.96
C GLU A 122 -5.40 5.31 -6.90
N LEU A 123 -6.49 4.64 -7.26
CA LEU A 123 -7.56 5.23 -8.07
C LEU A 123 -8.27 6.38 -7.37
N GLY A 124 -8.47 6.28 -6.05
CA GLY A 124 -8.96 7.36 -5.21
C GLY A 124 -8.04 8.58 -5.25
N ALA A 125 -6.73 8.37 -5.25
CA ALA A 125 -5.74 9.44 -5.35
C ALA A 125 -5.75 10.09 -6.73
N ILE A 126 -5.90 9.32 -7.80
CA ILE A 126 -6.09 9.89 -9.15
C ILE A 126 -7.32 10.80 -9.17
N LYS A 127 -8.46 10.37 -8.61
CA LYS A 127 -9.66 11.21 -8.51
C LYS A 127 -9.42 12.47 -7.66
N ALA A 128 -8.63 12.35 -6.60
CA ALA A 128 -8.34 13.44 -5.68
C ALA A 128 -7.41 14.51 -6.25
N PHE A 129 -6.51 14.12 -7.15
CA PHE A 129 -5.46 14.98 -7.68
C PHE A 129 -5.57 15.27 -9.17
N LYS A 130 -6.60 14.76 -9.85
CA LYS A 130 -6.86 15.10 -11.25
C LYS A 130 -7.35 16.54 -11.37
N THR A 131 -6.75 17.27 -12.29
CA THR A 131 -7.09 18.64 -12.70
C THR A 131 -7.42 18.65 -14.20
N GLU A 132 -7.73 19.83 -14.75
CA GLU A 132 -7.95 19.99 -16.20
C GLU A 132 -6.66 19.74 -17.00
N ASP A 133 -5.50 20.14 -16.46
CA ASP A 133 -4.20 20.04 -17.12
C ASP A 133 -3.48 18.71 -16.91
N GLY A 134 -4.04 17.79 -16.13
CA GLY A 134 -3.42 16.50 -15.85
C GLY A 134 -3.66 16.02 -14.42
N VAL A 135 -2.64 15.40 -13.81
CA VAL A 135 -2.72 14.91 -12.44
C VAL A 135 -1.58 15.51 -11.63
N VAL A 136 -1.93 16.20 -10.54
CA VAL A 136 -0.95 16.72 -9.58
C VAL A 136 -0.57 15.63 -8.57
N ARG A 137 0.42 15.90 -7.71
CA ARG A 137 0.89 14.92 -6.70
C ARG A 137 1.27 13.55 -7.28
N THR A 138 2.00 13.58 -8.40
CA THR A 138 2.50 12.36 -9.06
C THR A 138 3.46 11.57 -8.18
N ASP A 139 4.10 12.22 -7.20
CA ASP A 139 4.87 11.62 -6.12
C ASP A 139 4.03 10.61 -5.31
N LEU A 140 2.84 11.01 -4.86
CA LEU A 140 1.94 10.13 -4.09
C LEU A 140 1.35 9.01 -4.95
N LEU A 141 1.03 9.30 -6.21
CA LEU A 141 0.58 8.26 -7.13
C LEU A 141 1.66 7.21 -7.36
N LYS A 142 2.91 7.64 -7.54
CA LYS A 142 4.04 6.71 -7.68
C LYS A 142 4.20 5.89 -6.40
N ALA A 143 4.13 6.51 -5.22
CA ALA A 143 4.22 5.84 -3.93
C ALA A 143 3.12 4.75 -3.76
N LEU A 144 1.86 5.07 -4.06
CA LEU A 144 0.74 4.12 -4.01
C LEU A 144 0.91 2.98 -5.03
N ASN A 145 1.41 3.28 -6.22
CA ASN A 145 1.72 2.29 -7.23
C ASN A 145 2.84 1.32 -6.77
N ARG A 146 3.89 1.84 -6.12
CA ARG A 146 4.96 1.05 -5.50
C ARG A 146 4.46 0.24 -4.30
N LEU A 147 3.55 0.78 -3.49
CA LEU A 147 2.92 0.08 -2.38
C LEU A 147 2.22 -1.21 -2.83
N SER A 148 1.44 -1.15 -3.93
CA SER A 148 0.81 -2.35 -4.47
C SER A 148 1.83 -3.38 -4.99
N SER A 149 2.99 -2.92 -5.48
CA SER A 149 4.12 -3.77 -5.88
C SER A 149 4.75 -4.46 -4.66
N CYS A 150 4.98 -3.72 -3.58
CA CYS A 150 5.49 -4.23 -2.30
C CYS A 150 4.59 -5.32 -1.72
N LEU A 151 3.28 -5.07 -1.63
CA LEU A 151 2.31 -6.04 -1.11
C LEU A 151 2.26 -7.32 -1.95
N TYR A 152 2.43 -7.21 -3.27
CA TYR A 152 2.58 -8.39 -4.12
C TYR A 152 3.87 -9.16 -3.86
N ILE A 153 5.01 -8.47 -3.67
CA ILE A 153 6.27 -9.10 -3.28
C ILE A 153 6.13 -9.85 -1.95
N MET A 154 5.48 -9.24 -0.95
CA MET A 154 5.19 -9.90 0.33
C MET A 154 4.33 -11.15 0.10
N MET A 155 3.33 -11.09 -0.77
CA MET A 155 2.50 -12.25 -1.13
C MET A 155 3.36 -13.40 -1.69
N LEU A 156 4.31 -13.10 -2.59
CA LEU A 156 5.24 -14.09 -3.14
C LEU A 156 6.21 -14.66 -2.08
N LYS A 157 6.72 -13.81 -1.19
CA LYS A 157 7.56 -14.23 -0.04
C LYS A 157 6.79 -15.19 0.87
N CYS A 158 5.52 -14.89 1.15
CA CYS A 158 4.67 -15.73 1.97
C CYS A 158 4.43 -17.11 1.34
N ILE A 159 4.17 -17.16 0.02
CA ILE A 159 3.99 -18.42 -0.72
C ILE A 159 5.27 -19.26 -0.71
N ASN A 160 6.43 -18.63 -0.84
CA ASN A 160 7.73 -19.28 -0.74
C ASN A 160 8.16 -19.67 0.69
N GLY A 161 7.31 -19.43 1.69
CA GLY A 161 7.61 -19.81 3.08
C GLY A 161 8.65 -18.92 3.77
N VAL A 162 8.94 -17.72 3.26
CA VAL A 162 9.91 -16.79 3.85
C VAL A 162 9.50 -16.30 5.24
N TYR A 163 8.20 -16.37 5.56
CA TYR A 163 7.63 -15.91 6.84
C TYR A 163 7.22 -17.07 7.77
N LYS A 164 7.60 -18.30 7.45
CA LYS A 164 7.37 -19.47 8.30
C LYS A 164 8.53 -19.72 9.24
#